data_AF-A0A4Q2M723-F1
#
_entry.id   AF-A0A4Q2M723-F1
#
_cell.length_a   1.000
_cell.length_b   1.000
_cell.length_c   1.000
_cell.angle_alpha   90.00
_cell.angle_beta   90.00
_cell.angle_gamma   90.00
#
_symmetry.space_group_name_H-M   'P 1'
#
loop_
_entity.id
_entity.type
_entity.pdbx_description
1 polymer ?
#
loop_
_entity_poly.entity_id
_entity_poly.type
_entity_poly.pdbx_seq_one_letter_code
_entity_poly.pdbx_strand_id
1 'polypeptide(L)'
;MLFGKRRRAAQARERQSTRETFVARGWRWEDAAPPPDMEISEAAMRARRGHRAIWPTGMSEVASGTAHGYAATAARLVGYEFTTTNTGTPLGRRVETNLVWLRLPQSLPEIRFGDATLPDRADAGVRLPPLDRSPAGPSERWSVEGFIPDFARDLLTPGFVAALETAPERTPVVIRDGVILTYGAESLDVAAVDARLDLLATLLGRVPADAWGRADALVAGTGVSPHMASDGPALRLDERIVERDWKGFGLQKVDWRETPTAQTAVVLKHREAMDVWPTTPDDAPGLSIDLQVGGIAITRPKKR
;
A
#
# COMPACT_ATOMS: atom_id res chain seq x y z
N MET A 1 17.79 -21.91 24.20
CA MET A 1 16.85 -20.88 24.74
C MET A 1 17.49 -19.53 25.07
N LEU A 2 18.81 -19.41 25.28
CA LEU A 2 19.47 -18.16 25.71
C LEU A 2 19.59 -17.11 24.58
N PHE A 3 19.90 -17.52 23.34
CA PHE A 3 20.06 -16.63 22.18
C PHE A 3 18.77 -15.89 21.80
N GLY A 4 17.62 -16.57 21.81
CA GLY A 4 16.32 -15.95 21.51
C GLY A 4 15.82 -14.99 22.59
N LYS A 5 16.26 -15.13 23.85
CA LYS A 5 15.99 -14.14 24.91
C LYS A 5 16.86 -12.89 24.73
N ARG A 6 18.15 -13.07 24.43
CA ARG A 6 19.08 -11.96 24.16
C ARG A 6 18.68 -11.13 22.95
N ARG A 7 18.30 -11.78 21.84
CA ARG A 7 17.83 -11.09 20.62
C ARG A 7 16.57 -10.26 20.87
N ARG A 8 15.58 -10.82 21.59
CA ARG A 8 14.35 -10.08 21.95
C ARG A 8 14.64 -8.90 22.88
N ALA A 9 15.54 -9.06 23.85
CA ALA A 9 15.95 -7.96 24.72
C ALA A 9 16.70 -6.85 23.96
N ALA A 10 17.53 -7.21 22.97
CA ALA A 10 18.21 -6.24 22.11
C ALA A 10 17.20 -5.46 21.25
N GLN A 11 16.26 -6.14 20.59
CA GLN A 11 15.20 -5.51 19.81
C GLN A 11 14.30 -4.60 20.67
N ALA A 12 13.99 -5.01 21.89
CA ALA A 12 13.22 -4.17 22.82
C ALA A 12 13.98 -2.89 23.22
N ARG A 13 15.30 -2.98 23.43
CA ARG A 13 16.15 -1.80 23.72
C ARG A 13 16.26 -0.87 22.53
N GLU A 14 16.46 -1.43 21.34
CA GLU A 14 16.52 -0.67 20.09
C GLU A 14 15.21 0.08 19.85
N ARG A 15 14.07 -0.62 19.95
CA ARG A 15 12.74 0.00 19.89
C ARG A 15 12.56 1.12 20.92
N GLN A 16 12.99 0.90 22.16
CA GLN A 16 12.90 1.91 23.21
C GLN A 16 13.74 3.15 22.88
N SER A 17 14.97 2.97 22.39
CA SER A 17 15.84 4.07 21.95
C SER A 17 15.26 4.84 20.77
N THR A 18 14.68 4.13 19.80
CA THR A 18 13.99 4.74 18.65
C THR A 18 12.80 5.58 19.11
N ARG A 19 11.95 5.02 19.99
CA ARG A 19 10.83 5.73 20.61
C ARG A 19 11.28 7.01 21.30
N GLU A 20 12.28 6.91 22.18
CA GLU A 20 12.80 8.06 22.94
C GLU A 20 13.29 9.17 22.02
N THR A 21 13.96 8.81 20.92
CA THR A 21 14.47 9.77 19.94
C THR A 21 13.34 10.47 19.19
N PHE A 22 12.32 9.74 18.71
CA PHE A 22 11.17 10.35 18.03
C PHE A 22 10.36 11.25 18.97
N VAL A 23 10.11 10.80 20.20
CA VAL A 23 9.40 11.60 21.21
C VAL A 23 10.19 12.87 21.56
N ALA A 24 11.52 12.79 21.71
CA ALA A 24 12.37 13.94 21.95
C ALA A 24 12.34 14.96 20.79
N ARG A 25 12.10 14.50 19.55
CA ARG A 25 11.90 15.34 18.36
C ARG A 25 10.47 15.90 18.24
N GLY A 26 9.60 15.65 19.22
CA GLY A 26 8.21 16.11 19.22
C GLY A 26 7.27 15.25 18.37
N TRP A 27 7.69 14.07 17.92
CA TRP A 27 6.83 13.15 17.19
C TRP A 27 5.94 12.37 18.17
N ARG A 28 4.73 12.04 17.72
CA ARG A 28 3.85 11.11 18.42
C ARG A 28 4.33 9.69 18.16
N TRP A 29 4.42 8.89 19.22
CA TRP A 29 4.73 7.48 19.15
C TRP A 29 3.56 6.63 19.63
N GLU A 30 3.17 5.63 18.86
CA GLU A 30 2.18 4.63 19.23
C GLU A 30 2.76 3.23 19.09
N ASP A 31 2.60 2.42 20.13
CA ASP A 31 3.08 1.06 20.10
C ASP A 31 2.27 0.19 19.13
N ALA A 32 0.97 0.48 18.98
CA ALA A 32 0.05 -0.15 18.04
C ALA A 32 -0.93 0.89 17.47
N ALA A 33 -1.36 0.70 16.22
CA ALA A 33 -2.41 1.48 15.58
C ALA A 33 -3.22 0.57 14.64
N PRO A 34 -4.47 0.95 14.28
CA PRO A 34 -5.20 0.26 13.21
C PRO A 34 -4.40 0.24 11.89
N PRO A 35 -4.76 -0.61 10.92
CA PRO A 35 -4.13 -0.57 9.60
C PRO A 35 -4.34 0.84 8.98
N PRO A 36 -3.39 1.32 8.16
CA PRO A 36 -3.55 2.60 7.49
C PRO A 36 -4.67 2.50 6.45
N ASP A 37 -5.02 3.63 5.85
CA ASP A 37 -5.93 3.71 4.71
C ASP A 37 -5.57 2.64 3.67
N MET A 38 -6.60 2.07 3.04
CA MET A 38 -6.45 0.86 2.23
C MET A 38 -5.46 1.07 1.08
N GLU A 39 -5.40 2.28 0.55
CA GLU A 39 -4.52 2.70 -0.53
C GLU A 39 -3.03 2.61 -0.13
N ILE A 40 -2.69 3.00 1.10
CA ILE A 40 -1.34 2.86 1.68
C ILE A 40 -1.04 1.38 1.94
N SER A 41 -2.02 0.67 2.51
CA SER A 41 -1.95 -0.77 2.78
C SER A 41 -1.65 -1.55 1.50
N GLU A 42 -2.38 -1.28 0.42
CA GLU A 42 -2.23 -1.94 -0.89
C GLU A 42 -0.91 -1.61 -1.58
N ALA A 43 -0.47 -0.35 -1.49
CA ALA A 43 0.79 0.07 -2.08
C ALA A 43 1.98 -0.71 -1.52
N ALA A 44 1.94 -1.09 -0.24
CA ALA A 44 3.05 -1.76 0.44
C ALA A 44 2.83 -3.27 0.71
N MET A 45 1.59 -3.72 0.92
CA MET A 45 1.29 -5.06 1.44
C MET A 45 -0.13 -5.55 1.06
N ARG A 46 -0.23 -6.21 -0.10
CA ARG A 46 -1.43 -6.97 -0.51
C ARG A 46 -1.12 -8.26 -1.28
N ALA A 47 -0.03 -8.25 -2.04
CA ALA A 47 0.52 -9.27 -2.95
C ALA A 47 -0.50 -10.03 -3.84
N ARG A 48 -0.38 -9.79 -5.15
CA ARG A 48 -1.28 -10.26 -6.22
C ARG A 48 -0.78 -11.47 -7.02
N ARG A 49 0.22 -12.22 -6.51
CA ARG A 49 0.79 -13.40 -7.20
C ARG A 49 0.17 -14.70 -6.66
N GLY A 50 -0.84 -15.22 -7.37
CA GLY A 50 -1.53 -16.47 -7.05
C GLY A 50 -2.50 -16.33 -5.86
N HIS A 51 -2.98 -17.46 -5.32
CA HIS A 51 -3.96 -17.53 -4.22
C HIS A 51 -3.44 -17.03 -2.84
N ARG A 52 -2.52 -16.07 -2.79
CA ARG A 52 -1.81 -15.64 -1.57
C ARG A 52 -2.10 -14.19 -1.22
N ALA A 53 -3.36 -13.88 -0.99
CA ALA A 53 -3.76 -12.56 -0.49
C ALA A 53 -3.12 -12.29 0.88
N ILE A 54 -2.59 -11.07 1.06
CA ILE A 54 -2.08 -10.58 2.34
C ILE A 54 -3.08 -9.56 2.89
N TRP A 55 -3.48 -9.75 4.14
CA TRP A 55 -4.39 -8.82 4.82
C TRP A 55 -3.68 -8.08 5.94
N PRO A 56 -3.51 -6.76 5.81
CA PRO A 56 -3.07 -5.91 6.90
C PRO A 56 -4.07 -5.96 8.06
N THR A 57 -3.54 -6.11 9.26
CA THR A 57 -4.32 -6.21 10.50
C THR A 57 -4.06 -5.05 11.45
N GLY A 58 -2.91 -4.40 11.31
CA GLY A 58 -2.56 -3.23 12.10
C GLY A 58 -1.15 -2.75 11.83
N MET A 59 -0.78 -1.69 12.52
CA MET A 59 0.58 -1.17 12.54
C MET A 59 1.18 -1.28 13.94
N SER A 60 2.51 -1.38 13.99
CA SER A 60 3.29 -1.25 15.22
C SER A 60 4.43 -0.28 15.03
N GLU A 61 4.97 0.23 16.14
CA GLU A 61 6.11 1.17 16.11
C GLU A 61 5.80 2.39 15.23
N VAL A 62 4.63 3.00 15.47
CA VAL A 62 4.12 4.10 14.65
C VAL A 62 4.66 5.41 15.18
N ALA A 63 5.46 6.08 14.37
CA ALA A 63 5.97 7.42 14.63
C ALA A 63 5.34 8.40 13.65
N SER A 64 4.59 9.39 14.14
CA SER A 64 3.94 10.42 13.32
C SER A 64 4.37 11.81 13.75
N GLY A 65 4.69 12.66 12.78
CA GLY A 65 5.17 14.01 13.05
C GLY A 65 5.30 14.84 11.78
N THR A 66 6.29 15.74 11.76
CA THR A 66 6.60 16.58 10.60
C THR A 66 8.06 16.38 10.20
N ALA A 67 8.29 16.17 8.90
CA ALA A 67 9.62 16.06 8.31
C ALA A 67 9.66 16.91 7.03
N HIS A 68 10.68 17.76 6.88
CA HIS A 68 10.86 18.63 5.70
C HIS A 68 9.62 19.48 5.35
N GLY A 69 8.82 19.85 6.36
CA GLY A 69 7.57 20.61 6.17
C GLY A 69 6.34 19.76 5.80
N TYR A 70 6.48 18.45 5.66
CA TYR A 70 5.38 17.53 5.35
C TYR A 70 4.92 16.76 6.60
N ALA A 71 3.63 16.47 6.68
CA ALA A 71 3.14 15.48 7.65
C ALA A 71 3.69 14.10 7.27
N ALA A 72 4.35 13.45 8.22
CA ALA A 72 5.12 12.23 8.00
C ALA A 72 4.66 11.13 8.94
N THR A 73 4.74 9.88 8.49
CA THR A 73 4.59 8.72 9.36
C THR A 73 5.55 7.62 8.94
N ALA A 74 6.15 6.97 9.95
CA ALA A 74 6.91 5.74 9.81
C ALA A 74 6.25 4.66 10.68
N ALA A 75 6.11 3.46 10.15
CA ALA A 75 5.46 2.37 10.87
C ALA A 75 5.93 1.01 10.36
N ARG A 76 5.68 -0.03 11.15
CA ARG A 76 5.71 -1.42 10.67
C ARG A 76 4.28 -1.86 10.41
N LEU A 77 3.95 -2.09 9.14
CA LEU A 77 2.69 -2.70 8.75
C LEU A 77 2.79 -4.21 8.96
N VAL A 78 1.75 -4.77 9.57
CA VAL A 78 1.68 -6.20 9.87
C VAL A 78 0.39 -6.75 9.30
N GLY A 79 0.52 -7.86 8.57
CA GLY A 79 -0.59 -8.58 7.99
C GLY A 79 -0.37 -10.08 8.01
N TYR A 80 -1.31 -10.80 7.42
CA TYR A 80 -1.25 -12.25 7.28
C TYR A 80 -1.45 -12.66 5.83
N GLU A 81 -0.46 -13.37 5.28
CA GLU A 81 -0.53 -14.07 4.00
C GLU A 81 -1.36 -15.34 4.18
N PHE A 82 -2.37 -15.53 3.34
CA PHE A 82 -3.11 -16.78 3.30
C PHE A 82 -2.23 -17.94 2.84
N THR A 83 -2.27 -19.04 3.59
CA THR A 83 -1.61 -20.29 3.24
C THR A 83 -2.38 -21.50 3.80
N THR A 84 -1.93 -22.70 3.47
CA THR A 84 -2.48 -23.95 3.99
C THR A 84 -1.35 -24.81 4.54
N THR A 85 -1.61 -25.52 5.64
CA THR A 85 -0.70 -26.58 6.09
C THR A 85 -0.64 -27.73 5.09
N ASN A 86 0.32 -28.65 5.25
CA ASN A 86 0.39 -29.88 4.45
C ASN A 86 -0.88 -30.75 4.56
N THR A 87 -1.67 -30.56 5.62
CA THR A 87 -2.96 -31.24 5.86
C THR A 87 -4.16 -30.46 5.32
N GLY A 88 -3.93 -29.37 4.58
CA GLY A 88 -5.00 -28.54 4.00
C GLY A 88 -5.69 -27.60 4.99
N THR A 89 -5.16 -27.43 6.20
CA THR A 89 -5.75 -26.52 7.20
C THR A 89 -5.43 -25.06 6.85
N PRO A 90 -6.44 -24.20 6.71
CA PRO A 90 -6.23 -22.78 6.43
C PRO A 90 -5.44 -22.06 7.53
N LEU A 91 -4.49 -21.23 7.13
CA LEU A 91 -3.56 -20.54 8.00
C LEU A 91 -3.29 -19.12 7.48
N GLY A 92 -3.28 -18.13 8.37
CA GLY A 92 -2.65 -16.85 8.10
C GLY A 92 -1.19 -16.91 8.57
N ARG A 93 -0.22 -16.70 7.68
CA ARG A 93 1.20 -16.55 8.06
C ARG A 93 1.53 -15.07 8.18
N ARG A 94 2.10 -14.66 9.32
CA ARG A 94 2.46 -13.26 9.55
C ARG A 94 3.48 -12.78 8.51
N VAL A 95 3.20 -11.64 7.93
CA VAL A 95 4.08 -10.86 7.05
C VAL A 95 4.17 -9.44 7.61
N GLU A 96 5.33 -8.82 7.47
CA GLU A 96 5.56 -7.45 7.92
C GLU A 96 6.42 -6.69 6.91
N THR A 97 6.19 -5.38 6.83
CA THR A 97 7.02 -4.47 6.06
C THR A 97 7.13 -3.15 6.81
N ASN A 98 8.33 -2.58 6.80
CA ASN A 98 8.58 -1.25 7.32
C ASN A 98 8.26 -0.25 6.22
N LEU A 99 7.46 0.76 6.52
CA LEU A 99 7.03 1.78 5.58
C LEU A 99 7.19 3.18 6.17
N VAL A 100 7.47 4.13 5.27
CA VAL A 100 7.58 5.56 5.56
C VAL A 100 6.79 6.29 4.50
N TRP A 101 5.98 7.27 4.89
CA TRP A 101 5.23 8.08 3.95
C TRP A 101 5.11 9.54 4.37
N LEU A 102 4.96 10.41 3.37
CA LEU A 102 4.68 11.84 3.50
C LEU A 102 3.31 12.14 2.88
N ARG A 103 2.52 13.00 3.52
CA ARG A 103 1.32 13.59 2.90
C ARG A 103 1.76 14.59 1.83
N LEU A 104 1.16 14.49 0.65
CA LEU A 104 1.39 15.41 -0.46
C LEU A 104 0.68 16.74 -0.21
N PRO A 105 1.26 17.85 -0.68
CA PRO A 105 0.63 19.17 -0.59
C PRO A 105 -0.54 19.32 -1.58
N GLN A 106 -0.50 18.61 -2.70
CA GLN A 106 -1.55 18.55 -3.72
C GLN A 106 -1.58 17.16 -4.35
N SER A 107 -2.64 16.83 -5.07
CA SER A 107 -2.78 15.54 -5.72
C SER A 107 -1.76 15.35 -6.86
N LEU A 108 -1.33 14.10 -7.03
CA LEU A 108 -0.53 13.61 -8.16
C LEU A 108 -1.14 12.31 -8.68
N PRO A 109 -1.02 12.01 -9.98
CA PRO A 109 -1.42 10.71 -10.51
C PRO A 109 -0.64 9.55 -9.86
N GLU A 110 -1.27 8.38 -9.85
CA GLU A 110 -0.68 7.16 -9.29
C GLU A 110 0.51 6.69 -10.13
N ILE A 111 1.65 6.48 -9.48
CA ILE A 111 2.84 5.88 -10.11
C ILE A 111 3.66 5.12 -9.07
N ARG A 112 4.28 4.03 -9.52
CA ARG A 112 5.13 3.17 -8.72
C ARG A 112 6.49 3.01 -9.40
N PHE A 113 7.52 3.15 -8.58
CA PHE A 113 8.90 2.82 -8.91
C PHE A 113 9.27 1.54 -8.17
N GLY A 114 9.23 0.40 -8.85
CA GLY A 114 9.63 -0.88 -8.27
C GLY A 114 11.15 -0.98 -8.23
N ASP A 115 11.70 -1.51 -7.13
CA ASP A 115 13.15 -1.63 -6.93
C ASP A 115 13.59 -3.09 -7.08
N ALA A 116 14.36 -3.39 -8.13
CA ALA A 116 14.84 -4.74 -8.42
C ALA A 116 15.80 -5.32 -7.35
N THR A 117 16.33 -4.47 -6.46
CA THR A 117 17.16 -4.93 -5.32
C THR A 117 16.31 -5.52 -4.19
N LEU A 118 14.99 -5.26 -4.17
CA LEU A 118 14.05 -5.97 -3.31
C LEU A 118 13.72 -7.33 -3.96
N PRO A 119 13.98 -8.46 -3.29
CA PRO A 119 13.65 -9.76 -3.85
C PRO A 119 12.18 -9.85 -4.23
N ASP A 120 11.85 -10.37 -5.41
CA ASP A 120 10.49 -10.53 -5.94
C ASP A 120 9.49 -11.12 -4.92
N ARG A 121 9.93 -12.06 -4.09
CA ARG A 121 9.12 -12.71 -3.04
C ARG A 121 8.84 -11.84 -1.81
N ALA A 122 9.59 -10.75 -1.65
CA ALA A 122 9.49 -9.79 -0.55
C ALA A 122 8.77 -8.51 -0.97
N ASP A 123 8.62 -8.28 -2.28
CA ASP A 123 7.80 -7.19 -2.81
C ASP A 123 6.31 -7.56 -2.74
N ALA A 124 5.69 -7.20 -1.62
CA ALA A 124 4.28 -7.46 -1.34
C ALA A 124 3.34 -6.32 -1.83
N GLY A 125 3.87 -5.25 -2.42
CA GLY A 125 3.07 -4.15 -2.93
C GLY A 125 2.28 -4.51 -4.17
N VAL A 126 1.15 -3.84 -4.39
CA VAL A 126 0.41 -3.94 -5.64
C VAL A 126 1.27 -3.40 -6.78
N ARG A 127 1.49 -4.23 -7.81
CA ARG A 127 2.14 -3.82 -9.06
C ARG A 127 1.13 -3.05 -9.92
N LEU A 128 1.59 -2.01 -10.58
CA LEU A 128 0.79 -1.25 -11.55
C LEU A 128 1.15 -1.69 -12.97
N PRO A 129 0.36 -1.32 -14.00
CA PRO A 129 0.73 -1.61 -15.38
C PRO A 129 2.12 -1.05 -15.71
N PRO A 130 3.00 -1.81 -16.37
CA PRO A 130 4.30 -1.30 -16.75
C PRO A 130 4.17 -0.15 -17.75
N LEU A 131 4.96 0.91 -17.55
CA LEU A 131 5.08 2.02 -18.48
C LEU A 131 6.38 1.90 -19.26
N ASP A 132 6.36 2.32 -20.52
CA ASP A 132 7.53 2.27 -21.38
C ASP A 132 8.67 3.13 -20.82
N ARG A 133 9.87 2.54 -20.77
CA ARG A 133 11.07 3.25 -20.36
C ARG A 133 11.43 4.27 -21.43
N SER A 134 11.34 5.55 -21.09
CA SER A 134 12.00 6.60 -21.88
C SER A 134 13.51 6.35 -21.91
N PRO A 135 14.23 6.63 -23.01
CA PRO A 135 15.70 6.57 -23.05
C PRO A 135 16.39 7.44 -21.99
N ALA A 136 15.70 8.45 -21.48
CA ALA A 136 16.15 9.31 -20.38
C ALA A 136 15.61 8.86 -19.00
N GLY A 137 14.99 7.70 -18.92
CA GLY A 137 14.41 7.13 -17.70
C GLY A 137 15.46 6.57 -16.73
N PRO A 138 15.01 6.03 -15.59
CA PRO A 138 15.90 5.46 -14.59
C PRO A 138 16.58 4.19 -15.11
N SER A 139 17.66 3.79 -14.42
CA SER A 139 18.44 2.59 -14.68
C SER A 139 17.61 1.31 -14.62
N GLU A 140 18.19 0.20 -15.05
CA GLU A 140 17.51 -1.09 -15.08
C GLU A 140 17.05 -1.58 -13.70
N ARG A 141 17.62 -1.02 -12.62
CA ARG A 141 17.18 -1.24 -11.24
C ARG A 141 15.70 -0.93 -11.05
N TRP A 142 15.17 0.06 -11.76
CA TRP A 142 13.84 0.58 -11.51
C TRP A 142 12.83 0.09 -12.56
N SER A 143 11.72 -0.49 -12.11
CA SER A 143 10.51 -0.55 -12.93
C SER A 143 9.72 0.74 -12.77
N VAL A 144 9.14 1.25 -13.86
CA VAL A 144 8.22 2.39 -13.83
C VAL A 144 6.85 1.84 -14.19
N GLU A 145 5.90 1.99 -13.27
CA GLU A 145 4.58 1.37 -13.37
C GLU A 145 3.50 2.41 -13.03
N GLY A 146 2.41 2.46 -13.78
CA GLY A 146 1.34 3.43 -13.58
C GLY A 146 0.31 3.42 -14.70
N PHE A 147 -0.66 4.34 -14.64
CA PHE A 147 -1.78 4.41 -15.60
C PHE A 147 -1.64 5.51 -16.64
N ILE A 148 -0.81 6.52 -16.38
CA ILE A 148 -0.72 7.73 -17.21
C ILE A 148 0.72 7.86 -17.74
N PRO A 149 1.01 7.38 -18.96
CA PRO A 149 2.34 7.46 -19.55
C PRO A 149 2.90 8.88 -19.62
N ASP A 150 2.03 9.85 -19.91
CA ASP A 150 2.41 11.26 -20.06
C ASP A 150 2.90 11.85 -18.73
N PHE A 151 2.24 11.50 -17.62
CA PHE A 151 2.68 11.89 -16.29
C PHE A 151 4.05 11.30 -15.95
N ALA A 152 4.29 10.03 -16.28
CA ALA A 152 5.61 9.43 -16.07
C ALA A 152 6.69 10.16 -16.87
N ARG A 153 6.42 10.56 -18.12
CA ARG A 153 7.37 11.35 -18.92
C ARG A 153 7.65 12.72 -18.32
N ASP A 154 6.63 13.40 -17.81
CA ASP A 154 6.78 14.71 -17.18
C ASP A 154 7.54 14.60 -15.86
N LEU A 155 7.23 13.59 -15.04
CA LEU A 155 7.84 13.38 -13.73
C LEU A 155 9.32 12.96 -13.82
N LEU A 156 9.67 12.11 -14.79
CA LEU A 156 11.01 11.54 -14.98
C LEU A 156 12.01 12.55 -15.60
N THR A 157 12.08 13.74 -15.03
CA THR A 157 13.13 14.71 -15.35
C THR A 157 14.51 14.19 -14.92
N PRO A 158 15.62 14.69 -15.50
CA PRO A 158 16.96 14.30 -15.07
C PRO A 158 17.21 14.51 -13.57
N GLY A 159 16.62 15.55 -12.98
CA GLY A 159 16.73 15.84 -11.55
C GLY A 159 15.96 14.84 -10.69
N PHE A 160 14.78 14.40 -11.13
CA PHE A 160 14.00 13.38 -10.43
C PHE A 160 14.68 12.01 -10.53
N VAL A 161 15.13 11.62 -11.72
CA VAL A 161 15.87 10.37 -11.94
C VAL A 161 17.14 10.34 -11.09
N ALA A 162 17.93 11.41 -11.09
CA ALA A 162 19.13 11.48 -10.26
C ALA A 162 18.83 11.30 -8.76
N ALA A 163 17.73 11.86 -8.27
CA ALA A 163 17.29 11.67 -6.88
C ALA A 163 16.76 10.25 -6.61
N LEU A 164 16.10 9.62 -7.58
CA LEU A 164 15.66 8.23 -7.45
C LEU A 164 16.85 7.27 -7.39
N GLU A 165 17.89 7.51 -8.19
CA GLU A 165 19.09 6.66 -8.23
C GLU A 165 19.95 6.72 -6.96
N THR A 166 19.80 7.76 -6.13
CA THR A 166 20.47 7.82 -4.81
C THR A 166 19.73 7.03 -3.73
N ALA A 167 18.54 6.48 -4.02
CA ALA A 167 17.78 5.72 -3.05
C ALA A 167 18.57 4.47 -2.58
N PRO A 168 18.58 4.17 -1.27
CA PRO A 168 19.14 2.91 -0.75
C PRO A 168 18.51 1.70 -1.42
N GLU A 169 19.18 0.55 -1.41
CA GLU A 169 18.57 -0.71 -1.87
C GLU A 169 17.27 -1.03 -1.11
N ARG A 170 16.39 -1.80 -1.73
CA ARG A 170 15.11 -2.28 -1.20
C ARG A 170 14.18 -1.13 -0.82
N THR A 171 14.02 -0.19 -1.75
CA THR A 171 13.25 1.04 -1.58
C THR A 171 12.28 1.23 -2.74
N PRO A 172 11.28 0.35 -2.94
CA PRO A 172 10.19 0.70 -3.83
C PRO A 172 9.55 2.02 -3.37
N VAL A 173 9.19 2.88 -4.33
CA VAL A 173 8.54 4.17 -4.08
C VAL A 173 7.20 4.19 -4.77
N VAL A 174 6.16 4.68 -4.11
CA VAL A 174 4.81 4.77 -4.67
C VAL A 174 4.25 6.16 -4.36
N ILE A 175 3.69 6.80 -5.38
CA ILE A 175 2.81 7.96 -5.23
C ILE A 175 1.39 7.45 -5.43
N ARG A 176 0.54 7.60 -4.42
CA ARG A 176 -0.85 7.14 -4.44
C ARG A 176 -1.66 7.89 -3.41
N ASP A 177 -2.91 8.22 -3.72
CA ASP A 177 -3.90 8.76 -2.76
C ASP A 177 -3.38 9.87 -1.85
N GLY A 178 -2.78 10.91 -2.45
CA GLY A 178 -2.30 12.06 -1.69
C GLY A 178 -1.10 11.75 -0.78
N VAL A 179 -0.40 10.63 -0.98
CA VAL A 179 0.87 10.31 -0.31
C VAL A 179 1.96 9.93 -1.30
N ILE A 180 3.21 10.18 -0.91
CA ILE A 180 4.36 9.44 -1.42
C ILE A 180 4.87 8.55 -0.30
N LEU A 181 5.11 7.28 -0.62
CA LEU A 181 5.55 6.29 0.36
C LEU A 181 6.68 5.43 -0.19
N THR A 182 7.40 4.81 0.73
CA THR A 182 8.37 3.76 0.45
C THR A 182 8.28 2.67 1.48
N TYR A 183 8.60 1.43 1.07
CA TYR A 183 8.58 0.26 1.94
C TYR A 183 9.81 -0.63 1.71
N GLY A 184 9.89 -1.76 2.41
CA GLY A 184 10.95 -2.77 2.21
C GLY A 184 12.24 -2.52 3.02
N ALA A 185 12.28 -1.48 3.85
CA ALA A 185 13.41 -1.23 4.75
C ALA A 185 13.59 -2.39 5.75
N GLU A 186 14.83 -2.76 6.05
CA GLU A 186 15.11 -3.85 7.00
C GLU A 186 14.79 -3.48 8.45
N SER A 187 14.98 -2.20 8.81
CA SER A 187 14.75 -1.65 10.15
C SER A 187 13.83 -0.42 10.13
N LEU A 188 13.33 -0.06 11.31
CA LEU A 188 12.66 1.22 11.62
C LEU A 188 13.47 2.01 12.64
N ASP A 189 14.80 1.86 12.63
CA ASP A 189 15.64 2.74 13.42
C ASP A 189 15.60 4.18 12.86
N VAL A 190 16.03 5.12 13.70
CA VAL A 190 15.94 6.55 13.41
C VAL A 190 16.70 6.91 12.13
N ALA A 191 17.86 6.31 11.88
CA ALA A 191 18.68 6.62 10.72
C ALA A 191 18.04 6.12 9.43
N ALA A 192 17.47 4.90 9.46
CA ALA A 192 16.73 4.34 8.34
C ALA A 192 15.49 5.18 8.01
N VAL A 193 14.74 5.63 9.02
CA VAL A 193 13.58 6.50 8.82
C VAL A 193 14.00 7.87 8.27
N ASP A 194 15.00 8.52 8.85
CA ASP A 194 15.50 9.82 8.39
C ASP A 194 15.94 9.76 6.92
N ALA A 195 16.74 8.74 6.53
CA ALA A 195 17.19 8.58 5.16
C ALA A 195 16.03 8.37 4.16
N ARG A 196 14.95 7.69 4.56
CA ARG A 196 13.76 7.51 3.72
C ARG A 196 12.94 8.79 3.63
N LEU A 197 12.79 9.54 4.72
CA LEU A 197 12.13 10.85 4.69
C LEU A 197 12.88 11.85 3.82
N ASP A 198 14.21 11.88 3.91
CA ASP A 198 15.08 12.70 3.06
C ASP A 198 14.90 12.34 1.58
N LEU A 199 14.88 11.05 1.24
CA LEU A 199 14.63 10.59 -0.12
C LEU A 199 13.26 11.06 -0.62
N LEU A 200 12.19 10.78 0.14
CA LEU A 200 10.83 11.15 -0.25
C LEU A 200 10.71 12.67 -0.44
N ALA A 201 11.22 13.46 0.49
CA ALA A 201 11.21 14.92 0.40
C ALA A 201 12.02 15.43 -0.80
N THR A 202 13.18 14.81 -1.09
CA THR A 202 14.00 15.14 -2.26
C THR A 202 13.24 14.85 -3.56
N LEU A 203 12.58 13.69 -3.67
CA LEU A 203 11.77 13.35 -4.83
C LEU A 203 10.63 14.36 -5.03
N LEU A 204 9.92 14.73 -3.96
CA LEU A 204 8.87 15.76 -4.02
C LEU A 204 9.40 17.11 -4.48
N GLY A 205 10.60 17.50 -4.02
CA GLY A 205 11.27 18.73 -4.45
C GLY A 205 11.71 18.72 -5.94
N ARG A 206 11.66 17.56 -6.61
CA ARG A 206 11.95 17.40 -8.04
C ARG A 206 10.70 17.19 -8.90
N VAL A 207 9.51 17.17 -8.31
CA VAL A 207 8.26 17.11 -9.06
C VAL A 207 8.06 18.44 -9.81
N PRO A 208 7.85 18.43 -11.13
CA PRO A 208 7.56 19.66 -11.89
C PRO A 208 6.34 20.40 -11.35
N ALA A 209 6.40 21.74 -11.36
CA ALA A 209 5.34 22.57 -10.77
C ALA A 209 3.97 22.36 -11.44
N ASP A 210 3.95 22.07 -12.74
CA ASP A 210 2.76 21.86 -13.55
C ASP A 210 2.18 20.43 -13.43
N ALA A 211 2.89 19.52 -12.77
CA ALA A 211 2.41 18.15 -12.53
C ALA A 211 1.42 18.07 -11.35
N TRP A 212 1.48 19.03 -10.42
CA TRP A 212 0.62 19.08 -9.24
C TRP A 212 -0.83 19.42 -9.59
N GLY A 213 -1.78 18.81 -8.86
CA GLY A 213 -3.21 19.06 -9.02
C GLY A 213 -3.83 18.44 -10.27
N ARG A 214 -3.09 17.63 -11.03
CA ARG A 214 -3.54 16.99 -12.28
C ARG A 214 -4.49 15.80 -12.08
N ALA A 215 -4.61 15.27 -10.87
CA ALA A 215 -5.48 14.15 -10.57
C ALA A 215 -6.52 14.52 -9.51
N ASP A 216 -7.74 13.99 -9.61
CA ASP A 216 -8.61 13.91 -8.44
C ASP A 216 -8.01 12.88 -7.48
N ALA A 217 -7.88 13.23 -6.20
CA ALA A 217 -7.37 12.31 -5.18
C ALA A 217 -8.20 11.01 -5.13
N LEU A 218 -9.51 11.11 -5.38
CA LEU A 218 -10.43 9.96 -5.45
C LEU A 218 -10.16 9.03 -6.64
N VAL A 219 -9.51 9.54 -7.71
CA VAL A 219 -9.16 8.77 -8.91
C VAL A 219 -7.73 8.22 -8.81
N ALA A 220 -6.83 8.95 -8.16
CA ALA A 220 -5.42 8.58 -7.95
C ALA A 220 -5.19 7.44 -6.93
N GLY A 221 -6.24 7.00 -6.21
CA GLY A 221 -6.17 5.89 -5.25
C GLY A 221 -6.96 4.64 -5.65
N THR A 222 -7.84 4.74 -6.66
CA THR A 222 -8.86 3.73 -6.93
C THR A 222 -8.49 2.72 -8.01
N GLY A 223 -7.33 2.89 -8.68
CA GLY A 223 -6.95 2.05 -9.81
C GLY A 223 -7.90 2.19 -11.00
N VAL A 224 -8.55 3.35 -11.12
CA VAL A 224 -9.55 3.62 -12.15
C VAL A 224 -8.84 4.01 -13.44
N SER A 225 -9.01 3.17 -14.47
CA SER A 225 -8.51 3.41 -15.81
C SER A 225 -9.24 4.61 -16.43
N PRO A 226 -8.53 5.69 -16.84
CA PRO A 226 -9.09 6.62 -17.81
C PRO A 226 -9.29 5.86 -19.13
N HIS A 227 -10.47 5.97 -19.72
CA HIS A 227 -10.77 5.41 -21.03
C HIS A 227 -11.52 6.44 -21.87
N MET A 228 -11.38 6.33 -23.19
CA MET A 228 -12.14 7.16 -24.12
C MET A 228 -13.48 6.48 -24.39
N ALA A 229 -14.55 7.04 -23.84
CA ALA A 229 -15.91 6.68 -24.18
C ALA A 229 -16.35 7.43 -25.45
N SER A 230 -17.49 7.03 -26.03
CA SER A 230 -18.04 7.62 -27.26
C SER A 230 -18.37 9.12 -27.14
N ASP A 231 -18.50 9.63 -25.91
CA ASP A 231 -18.86 10.99 -25.54
C ASP A 231 -17.71 11.80 -24.92
N GLY A 232 -16.51 11.22 -24.78
CA GLY A 232 -15.32 11.91 -24.28
C GLY A 232 -14.49 11.09 -23.28
N PRO A 233 -13.54 11.75 -22.58
CA PRO A 233 -12.76 11.13 -21.53
C PRO A 233 -13.68 10.68 -20.37
N ALA A 234 -13.60 9.41 -20.00
CA ALA A 234 -14.41 8.82 -18.94
C ALA A 234 -13.56 7.96 -17.98
N LEU A 235 -14.12 7.68 -16.81
CA LEU A 235 -13.51 6.88 -15.74
C LEU A 235 -14.33 5.60 -15.54
N ARG A 236 -13.71 4.40 -15.62
CA ARG A 236 -14.39 3.12 -15.34
C ARG A 236 -14.11 2.66 -13.90
N LEU A 237 -15.13 2.72 -13.05
CA LEU A 237 -15.08 2.33 -11.63
C LEU A 237 -15.10 0.82 -11.39
N ASP A 238 -15.51 0.04 -12.40
CA ASP A 238 -15.70 -1.41 -12.36
C ASP A 238 -14.38 -2.21 -12.57
N GLU A 239 -13.28 -1.54 -12.91
CA GLU A 239 -11.93 -2.12 -13.00
C GLU A 239 -11.06 -1.79 -11.79
N ARG A 240 -11.66 -1.75 -10.59
CA ARG A 240 -10.85 -1.65 -9.37
C ARG A 240 -9.79 -2.75 -9.39
N ILE A 241 -8.52 -2.38 -9.23
CA ILE A 241 -7.39 -3.31 -9.00
C ILE A 241 -7.65 -4.25 -7.80
N VAL A 242 -8.62 -3.89 -6.96
CA VAL A 242 -9.20 -4.76 -5.95
C VAL A 242 -10.01 -5.85 -6.65
N GLU A 243 -9.32 -6.92 -7.04
CA GLU A 243 -9.95 -8.18 -7.42
C GLU A 243 -10.97 -8.62 -6.37
N ARG A 244 -11.91 -9.44 -6.84
CA ARG A 244 -12.90 -10.16 -6.04
C ARG A 244 -12.16 -11.20 -5.17
N ASP A 245 -11.52 -10.74 -4.09
CA ASP A 245 -10.78 -11.59 -3.15
C ASP A 245 -11.39 -11.71 -1.74
N TRP A 246 -11.18 -12.88 -1.13
CA TRP A 246 -11.32 -13.25 0.28
C TRP A 246 -11.19 -12.09 1.27
N LYS A 247 -12.27 -11.64 1.92
CA LYS A 247 -12.25 -10.49 2.85
C LYS A 247 -11.46 -10.65 4.15
N GLY A 248 -10.67 -11.72 4.30
CA GLY A 248 -9.97 -12.00 5.56
C GLY A 248 -10.93 -12.10 6.74
N PHE A 249 -12.16 -12.58 6.54
CA PHE A 249 -13.22 -12.58 7.56
C PHE A 249 -12.75 -13.26 8.87
N GLY A 250 -11.92 -14.29 8.76
CA GLY A 250 -11.26 -14.95 9.88
C GLY A 250 -10.20 -14.14 10.63
N LEU A 251 -9.62 -13.12 10.01
CA LEU A 251 -8.58 -12.27 10.57
C LEU A 251 -9.14 -11.05 11.29
N GLN A 252 -10.43 -10.76 11.19
CA GLN A 252 -11.11 -9.75 12.01
C GLN A 252 -11.03 -10.05 13.52
N LYS A 253 -10.71 -11.30 13.89
CA LYS A 253 -10.44 -11.69 15.29
C LYS A 253 -9.08 -11.25 15.79
N VAL A 254 -8.16 -10.86 14.90
CA VAL A 254 -6.86 -10.31 15.29
C VAL A 254 -7.09 -8.83 15.61
N ASP A 255 -7.17 -8.50 16.89
CA ASP A 255 -7.26 -7.11 17.32
C ASP A 255 -5.95 -6.40 16.94
N TRP A 256 -6.05 -5.28 16.22
CA TRP A 256 -4.89 -4.47 15.84
C TRP A 256 -4.08 -4.00 17.06
N ARG A 257 -4.70 -3.94 18.25
CA ARG A 257 -3.99 -3.64 19.50
C ARG A 257 -2.94 -4.69 19.86
N GLU A 258 -3.12 -5.92 19.39
CA GLU A 258 -2.19 -7.03 19.59
C GLU A 258 -1.08 -7.08 18.52
N THR A 259 -1.12 -6.21 17.50
CA THR A 259 -0.13 -6.16 16.41
C THR A 259 1.34 -6.22 16.88
N PRO A 260 1.78 -5.52 17.94
CA PRO A 260 3.17 -5.58 18.41
C PRO A 260 3.61 -6.97 18.86
N THR A 261 2.66 -7.80 19.26
CA THR A 261 2.85 -9.17 19.77
C THR A 261 2.18 -10.21 18.87
N ALA A 262 1.79 -9.82 17.64
CA ALA A 262 1.05 -10.66 16.72
C ALA A 262 1.75 -12.01 16.49
N GLN A 263 0.97 -13.09 16.59
CA GLN A 263 1.49 -14.45 16.46
C GLN A 263 2.07 -14.69 15.06
N THR A 264 3.11 -15.52 14.96
CA THR A 264 3.74 -15.87 13.68
C THR A 264 2.76 -16.51 12.70
N ALA A 265 1.76 -17.23 13.21
CA ALA A 265 0.69 -17.76 12.38
C ALA A 265 -0.62 -17.86 13.17
N VAL A 266 -1.73 -17.76 12.47
CA VAL A 266 -3.09 -17.87 13.03
C VAL A 266 -3.85 -18.93 12.27
N VAL A 267 -4.35 -19.95 12.98
CA VAL A 267 -5.21 -20.98 12.38
C VAL A 267 -6.58 -20.39 12.08
N LEU A 268 -7.06 -20.63 10.87
CA LEU A 268 -8.36 -20.17 10.39
C LEU A 268 -9.32 -21.36 10.32
N LYS A 269 -10.56 -21.18 10.78
CA LYS A 269 -11.60 -22.17 10.52
C LYS A 269 -11.92 -22.20 9.03
N HIS A 270 -12.43 -23.31 8.51
CA HIS A 270 -12.76 -23.41 7.08
C HIS A 270 -13.71 -22.28 6.62
N ARG A 271 -14.77 -22.00 7.38
CA ARG A 271 -15.71 -20.89 7.15
C ARG A 271 -15.08 -19.48 7.22
N GLU A 272 -13.95 -19.35 7.92
CA GLU A 272 -13.21 -18.10 8.10
C GLU A 272 -12.25 -17.85 6.92
N ALA A 273 -11.94 -18.91 6.16
CA ALA A 273 -11.09 -18.94 4.98
C ALA A 273 -11.87 -18.95 3.66
N MET A 274 -13.21 -18.84 3.71
CA MET A 274 -14.06 -18.72 2.53
C MET A 274 -14.28 -17.26 2.15
N ASP A 275 -14.40 -16.98 0.86
CA ASP A 275 -14.78 -15.66 0.35
C ASP A 275 -16.19 -15.32 0.81
N VAL A 276 -16.31 -14.29 1.66
CA VAL A 276 -17.61 -13.78 2.10
C VAL A 276 -17.92 -12.51 1.34
N TRP A 277 -18.87 -12.62 0.41
CA TRP A 277 -19.45 -11.49 -0.29
C TRP A 277 -20.61 -10.92 0.55
N PRO A 278 -20.79 -9.59 0.62
CA PRO A 278 -22.13 -9.07 0.86
C PRO A 278 -22.95 -9.57 -0.32
N THR A 279 -24.04 -10.30 -0.07
CA THR A 279 -24.99 -10.65 -1.13
C THR A 279 -25.30 -9.39 -1.91
N THR A 280 -25.00 -9.40 -3.21
CA THR A 280 -25.51 -8.39 -4.13
C THR A 280 -27.03 -8.35 -3.95
N PRO A 281 -27.69 -7.18 -3.94
CA PRO A 281 -29.15 -7.12 -3.85
C PRO A 281 -29.85 -7.99 -4.90
N ASP A 282 -29.18 -8.21 -6.04
CA ASP A 282 -29.63 -9.08 -7.14
C ASP A 282 -29.70 -10.58 -6.79
N ASP A 283 -29.07 -11.02 -5.69
CA ASP A 283 -29.17 -12.40 -5.21
C ASP A 283 -30.37 -12.61 -4.26
N ALA A 284 -31.09 -11.54 -3.91
CA ALA A 284 -32.38 -11.63 -3.24
C ALA A 284 -33.50 -11.64 -4.30
N PRO A 285 -34.47 -12.57 -4.25
CA PRO A 285 -35.62 -12.52 -5.15
C PRO A 285 -36.45 -11.26 -4.85
N GLY A 286 -36.20 -10.19 -5.59
CA GLY A 286 -36.78 -8.86 -5.39
C GLY A 286 -36.48 -7.91 -6.55
N LEU A 287 -37.32 -6.90 -6.73
CA LEU A 287 -37.25 -5.92 -7.82
C LEU A 287 -36.03 -5.00 -7.64
N SER A 288 -35.12 -4.93 -8.61
CA SER A 288 -34.05 -3.92 -8.66
C SER A 288 -34.52 -2.65 -9.38
N ILE A 289 -34.13 -1.48 -8.85
CA ILE A 289 -34.36 -0.16 -9.45
C ILE A 289 -32.99 0.47 -9.64
N ASP A 290 -32.57 0.64 -10.89
CA ASP A 290 -31.38 1.41 -11.24
C ASP A 290 -31.74 2.89 -11.44
N LEU A 291 -30.91 3.76 -10.87
CA LEU A 291 -31.07 5.21 -10.94
C LEU A 291 -29.91 5.79 -11.76
N GLN A 292 -30.16 6.00 -13.04
CA GLN A 292 -29.32 6.85 -13.88
C GLN A 292 -29.69 8.31 -13.62
N VAL A 293 -28.71 9.16 -13.34
CA VAL A 293 -28.94 10.61 -13.33
C VAL A 293 -29.22 11.03 -14.77
N GLY A 294 -30.51 11.18 -15.10
CA GLY A 294 -31.01 11.55 -16.42
C GLY A 294 -32.26 10.79 -16.90
N GLY A 295 -32.64 9.67 -16.26
CA GLY A 295 -33.85 8.94 -16.63
C GLY A 295 -34.00 7.58 -15.93
N ILE A 296 -35.23 7.17 -15.65
CA ILE A 296 -35.56 5.91 -14.96
C ILE A 296 -35.86 4.84 -16.01
N ALA A 297 -35.13 3.73 -15.99
CA ALA A 297 -35.46 2.52 -16.73
C ALA A 297 -35.79 1.39 -15.74
N ILE A 298 -36.96 0.75 -15.93
CA ILE A 298 -37.42 -0.38 -15.11
C ILE A 298 -37.32 -1.65 -15.95
N THR A 299 -36.51 -2.61 -15.52
CA THR A 299 -36.33 -3.89 -16.23
C THR A 299 -36.79 -5.05 -15.34
N ARG A 300 -37.64 -5.94 -15.87
CA ARG A 300 -38.06 -7.18 -15.20
C ARG A 300 -37.32 -8.38 -15.80
N PRO A 301 -36.73 -9.28 -14.99
CA PRO A 301 -36.07 -10.46 -15.53
C PRO A 301 -37.10 -11.49 -16.04
N LYS A 302 -36.83 -12.07 -17.22
CA LYS A 302 -37.54 -13.24 -17.75
C LYS A 302 -37.03 -14.50 -17.05
N LYS A 303 -37.94 -15.28 -16.45
CA LYS A 303 -37.66 -16.59 -15.87
C LYS A 303 -37.16 -17.57 -16.94
N ARG A 304 -36.07 -18.28 -16.66
CA ARG A 304 -35.75 -19.59 -17.24
C ARG A 304 -35.64 -20.59 -16.12
#